data_AF-A0A5A4M1X9-F1
#
_entry.id   AF-A0A5A4M1X9-F1
#
_cell.length_a   1.000
_cell.length_b   1.000
_cell.length_c   1.000
_cell.angle_alpha   90.00
_cell.angle_beta   90.00
_cell.angle_gamma   90.00
#
_symmetry.space_group_name_H-M   'P 1'
#
loop_
_entity.id
_entity.type
_entity.pdbx_description
1 polymer ?
#
loop_
_entity_poly.entity_id
_entity_poly.type
_entity_poly.pdbx_seq_one_letter_code
_entity_poly.pdbx_strand_id
1 'polypeptide(L)' 'IGDLDKKKYLVPSDLTVGQFYFLIRKRIHLRAEDALSFFVNNVIPPTSATMGQL' A
#
# COMPACT_ATOMS: atom_id res chain seq x y z
N ILE A 1 -14.13 -6.10 -3.28
CA ILE A 1 -12.67 -5.84 -3.28
C ILE A 1 -11.99 -7.20 -3.45
N GLY A 2 -10.97 -7.33 -4.29
CA GLY A 2 -10.27 -8.61 -4.44
C GLY A 2 -9.50 -8.97 -3.18
N ASP A 3 -9.50 -10.25 -2.80
CA ASP A 3 -8.71 -10.71 -1.66
C ASP A 3 -7.22 -10.69 -1.99
N LEU A 4 -6.42 -10.29 -0.99
CA LEU A 4 -4.97 -10.29 -1.09
C LEU A 4 -4.46 -11.72 -0.87
N ASP A 5 -3.85 -12.31 -1.89
CA ASP A 5 -3.29 -13.68 -1.86
C ASP A 5 -2.18 -13.84 -0.81
N LYS A 6 -1.39 -12.80 -0.58
CA LYS A 6 -0.33 -12.73 0.43
C LYS A 6 -0.58 -11.59 1.40
N LYS A 7 -0.38 -11.82 2.69
CA LYS A 7 -0.57 -10.80 3.74
C LYS A 7 0.75 -10.31 4.37
N LYS A 8 1.88 -10.92 4.01
CA LYS A 8 3.22 -10.59 4.50
C LYS A 8 4.09 -10.14 3.34
N TYR A 9 4.71 -8.98 3.48
CA TYR A 9 5.60 -8.37 2.48
C TYR A 9 6.89 -7.94 3.15
N LEU A 10 8.02 -8.31 2.55
CA LEU A 10 9.31 -7.73 2.88
C LEU A 10 9.56 -6.61 1.86
N VAL A 11 9.71 -5.39 2.35
CA VAL A 11 9.91 -4.19 1.51
C VAL A 11 11.12 -3.40 1.99
N PRO A 12 11.81 -2.66 1.09
CA PRO A 12 12.85 -1.73 1.49
C PRO A 12 12.31 -0.64 2.43
N SER A 13 13.13 -0.19 3.37
CA SER A 13 12.74 0.85 4.35
C SER A 13 12.60 2.24 3.72
N ASP A 14 13.25 2.48 2.59
CA ASP A 14 13.20 3.71 1.80
C ASP A 14 12.05 3.73 0.78
N LEU A 15 11.36 2.59 0.58
CA LEU A 15 10.16 2.53 -0.26
C LEU A 15 9.10 3.49 0.29
N THR A 16 8.51 4.32 -0.56
CA THR A 16 7.44 5.21 -0.11
C THR A 16 6.11 4.47 0.01
N VAL A 17 5.24 4.97 0.87
CA VAL A 17 3.86 4.48 1.00
C VAL A 17 3.15 4.53 -0.36
N GLY A 18 3.33 5.61 -1.14
CA GLY A 18 2.78 5.74 -2.48
C GLY A 18 3.26 4.66 -3.46
N GLN A 19 4.53 4.26 -3.38
CA GLN A 19 5.04 3.13 -4.16
C GLN A 19 4.41 1.81 -3.69
N PHE A 20 4.22 1.64 -2.38
CA PHE A 20 3.53 0.47 -1.84
C PHE A 20 2.06 0.38 -2.27
N TYR A 21 1.35 1.51 -2.36
CA TYR A 21 0.00 1.59 -2.95
C TYR A 21 -0.04 1.00 -4.36
N PHE A 22 0.94 1.36 -5.20
CA PHE A 22 1.04 0.85 -6.58
C PHE A 22 1.27 -0.67 -6.61
N LEU A 23 2.15 -1.18 -5.75
CA LEU A 23 2.42 -2.63 -5.65
C LEU A 23 1.17 -3.41 -5.27
N ILE A 24 0.44 -2.96 -4.25
CA ILE A 24 -0.80 -3.62 -3.81
C ILE A 24 -1.88 -3.51 -4.89
N ARG A 25 -2.11 -2.33 -5.48
CA ARG A 25 -3.07 -2.14 -6.57
C ARG A 25 -2.83 -3.11 -7.72
N LYS A 26 -1.58 -3.28 -8.15
CA LYS A 26 -1.22 -4.21 -9.22
C LYS A 26 -1.50 -5.67 -8.84
N ARG A 27 -1.34 -6.01 -7.57
CA ARG A 27 -1.50 -7.39 -7.07
C ARG A 27 -2.97 -7.82 -6.94
N ILE A 28 -3.86 -6.90 -6.57
CA ILE A 28 -5.31 -7.16 -6.54
C ILE A 28 -6.00 -6.85 -7.87
N HIS A 29 -5.23 -6.53 -8.92
CA HIS A 29 -5.73 -6.14 -10.24
C HIS A 29 -6.79 -5.04 -10.19
N LEU A 30 -6.63 -4.08 -9.28
CA LEU A 30 -7.59 -3.00 -9.06
C LEU A 30 -7.45 -1.96 -10.18
N ARG A 31 -8.58 -1.57 -10.76
CA ARG A 31 -8.63 -0.62 -11.87
C ARG A 31 -8.26 0.79 -11.40
N ALA A 32 -7.99 1.68 -12.35
CA ALA A 32 -7.51 3.02 -12.01
C ALA A 32 -8.56 3.85 -11.28
N GLU A 33 -9.82 3.67 -11.70
CA GLU A 33 -11.03 4.32 -11.19
C GLU A 33 -11.44 3.88 -9.78
N ASP A 34 -11.02 2.70 -9.34
CA ASP A 34 -11.42 2.16 -8.04
C ASP A 34 -10.45 2.66 -6.95
N ALA A 35 -10.99 3.20 -5.85
CA ALA A 35 -10.18 3.74 -4.76
C ALA A 35 -9.56 2.63 -3.89
N LEU A 36 -8.32 2.85 -3.46
CA LEU A 36 -7.62 2.05 -2.45
C LEU A 36 -7.21 2.99 -1.32
N SER A 37 -7.29 2.56 -0.07
CA SER A 37 -6.82 3.34 1.09
C SER A 37 -6.18 2.42 2.13
N PHE A 38 -4.99 2.82 2.60
CA PHE A 38 -4.31 2.16 3.71
C PHE A 38 -4.64 2.86 5.00
N PHE A 39 -4.69 2.05 6.07
CA PHE A 39 -4.86 2.52 7.43
C PHE A 39 -3.79 1.88 8.29
N VAL A 40 -3.03 2.72 8.99
CA VAL A 40 -2.07 2.32 10.02
C VAL A 40 -2.53 3.00 11.30
N ASN A 41 -2.83 2.21 12.34
CA ASN A 41 -3.42 2.72 13.59
C ASN A 41 -4.65 3.62 13.34
N ASN A 42 -5.54 3.19 12.44
CA ASN A 42 -6.77 3.90 12.04
C ASN A 42 -6.54 5.26 11.36
N VAL A 43 -5.30 5.59 10.97
CA VAL A 43 -4.96 6.83 10.25
C VAL A 43 -4.45 6.50 8.85
N ILE A 44 -4.75 7.37 7.88
CA ILE A 44 -4.22 7.27 6.52
C ILE A 44 -2.78 7.82 6.53
N PRO A 45 -1.76 7.00 6.24
CA PRO A 45 -0.38 7.46 6.21
C PRO A 45 -0.13 8.41 5.03
N PRO A 46 0.77 9.40 5.16
CA PRO A 46 1.18 10.25 4.04
C PRO A 46 1.83 9.42 2.93
N THR A 47 1.47 9.66 1.67
CA THR A 47 2.02 8.91 0.51
C THR A 47 3.51 9.16 0.28
N SER A 48 4.03 10.28 0.76
CA SER A 48 5.45 10.66 0.71
C SER A 48 6.29 10.05 1.84
N ALA A 49 5.68 9.55 2.91
CA ALA A 49 6.41 8.88 3.99
C ALA A 49 7.03 7.58 3.47
N THR A 50 8.15 7.16 4.07
CA THR A 50 8.76 5.86 3.76
C THR A 50 8.23 4.77 4.67
N MET A 51 8.25 3.51 4.21
CA MET A 51 7.80 2.35 4.98
C MET A 51 8.60 2.16 6.29
N GLY A 52 9.85 2.64 6.34
CA GLY A 52 10.66 2.61 7.56
C GLY A 52 10.36 3.73 8.57
N GLN A 53 9.59 4.75 8.18
CA GLN A 53 9.18 5.87 9.04
C GLN A 53 7.76 5.70 9.61
N LEU A 54 6.99 4.74 9.08
CA LEU A 54 5.67 4.37 9.59
C LEU A 54 5.78 3.54 10.87
#